data_AF-A0A7K7DSC8-F1
#
_entry.id   AF-A0A7K7DSC8-F1
#
_cell.length_a   1.000
_cell.length_b   1.000
_cell.length_c   1.000
_cell.angle_alpha   90.00
_cell.angle_beta   90.00
_cell.angle_gamma   90.00
#
_symmetry.space_group_name_H-M   'P 1'
#
loop_
_entity.id
_entity.type
_entity.pdbx_description
1 polymer ?
#
loop_
_entity_poly.entity_id
_entity_poly.type
_entity_poly.pdbx_seq_one_letter_code
_entity_poly.pdbx_strand_id
1 'polypeptide(L)'
;MSCKALALCLLGLLTISSACYIQNCPIGGKRAVQDMDIRKCLPCGPRNKGHCFGPNICCGEELGCYIGTSEALRCQEENFLPTPCES
;
A
#
# COMPACT_ATOMS: atom_id res chain seq x y z
N MET A 1 -16.96 -48.84 -4.38
CA MET A 1 -15.65 -48.18 -4.22
C MET A 1 -15.54 -46.85 -4.97
N SER A 2 -16.30 -46.61 -6.06
CA SER A 2 -16.28 -45.36 -6.83
C SER A 2 -16.73 -44.10 -6.05
N CYS A 3 -17.77 -44.20 -5.22
CA CYS A 3 -18.36 -43.04 -4.52
C CYS A 3 -17.43 -42.37 -3.50
N LYS A 4 -16.55 -43.14 -2.83
CA LYS A 4 -15.58 -42.61 -1.85
C LYS A 4 -14.44 -41.87 -2.54
N ALA A 5 -13.97 -42.37 -3.69
CA ALA A 5 -12.98 -41.71 -4.51
C ALA A 5 -13.52 -40.39 -5.07
N LEU A 6 -14.78 -40.39 -5.54
CA LEU A 6 -15.47 -39.19 -6.02
C LEU A 6 -15.61 -38.13 -4.93
N ALA A 7 -16.01 -38.53 -3.72
CA ALA A 7 -16.09 -37.63 -2.57
C ALA A 7 -14.71 -37.04 -2.22
N LEU A 8 -13.66 -37.85 -2.18
CA LEU A 8 -12.29 -37.39 -1.93
C LEU A 8 -11.80 -36.41 -3.01
N CYS A 9 -12.11 -36.65 -4.28
CA CYS A 9 -11.79 -35.73 -5.37
C CYS A 9 -12.52 -34.39 -5.24
N LEU A 10 -13.82 -34.40 -4.91
CA LEU A 10 -14.60 -33.17 -4.71
C LEU A 10 -14.08 -32.36 -3.52
N LEU A 11 -13.76 -33.03 -2.40
CA LEU A 11 -13.13 -32.40 -1.23
C LEU A 11 -11.77 -31.77 -1.57
N GLY A 12 -10.94 -32.46 -2.34
CA GLY A 12 -9.65 -31.94 -2.80
C GLY A 12 -9.78 -30.74 -3.75
N LEU A 13 -10.74 -30.75 -4.67
CA LEU A 13 -11.01 -29.61 -5.55
C LEU A 13 -11.48 -28.37 -4.78
N LEU A 14 -12.33 -28.57 -3.76
CA LEU A 14 -12.79 -27.48 -2.89
C LEU A 14 -11.63 -26.82 -2.14
N THR A 15 -10.73 -27.61 -1.55
CA THR A 15 -9.58 -27.07 -0.80
C THR A 15 -8.60 -26.33 -1.71
N ILE A 16 -8.32 -26.85 -2.91
CA ILE A 16 -7.45 -26.18 -3.89
C ILE A 16 -8.08 -24.86 -4.38
N SER A 17 -9.40 -24.82 -4.59
CA SER A 17 -10.09 -23.59 -4.99
C SER A 17 -10.03 -22.50 -3.91
N SER A 18 -10.00 -22.88 -2.63
CA SER A 18 -9.87 -21.95 -1.51
C SER A 18 -8.43 -21.45 -1.29
N ALA A 19 -7.41 -22.22 -1.68
CA ALA A 19 -6.00 -21.87 -1.49
C ALA A 19 -5.52 -20.73 -2.39
N CYS A 20 -6.21 -20.46 -3.51
CA CYS A 20 -5.94 -19.31 -4.39
C CYS A 20 -6.70 -18.03 -3.99
N TYR A 21 -7.54 -18.09 -2.95
CA TYR A 21 -8.32 -16.94 -2.50
C TYR A 21 -7.58 -16.22 -1.38
N ILE A 22 -6.58 -15.41 -1.74
CA ILE A 22 -5.94 -14.46 -0.80
C ILE A 22 -7.04 -13.48 -0.35
N GLN A 23 -7.63 -13.74 0.82
CA GLN A 23 -8.64 -12.86 1.43
C GLN A 23 -8.02 -11.64 2.10
N ASN A 24 -6.75 -11.74 2.52
CA ASN A 24 -5.97 -10.64 3.05
C ASN A 24 -5.06 -10.10 1.95
N CYS A 25 -5.65 -9.55 0.89
CA CYS A 25 -4.86 -8.88 -0.12
C CYS A 25 -4.22 -7.66 0.55
N PRO A 26 -2.89 -7.50 0.53
CA PRO A 26 -2.26 -6.31 1.09
C PRO A 26 -2.85 -5.09 0.41
N ILE A 27 -3.03 -4.04 1.20
CA ILE A 27 -3.41 -2.72 0.71
C ILE A 27 -2.45 -2.33 -0.44
N GLY A 28 -2.99 -1.97 -1.62
CA GLY A 28 -2.19 -1.49 -2.75
C GLY A 28 -1.58 -2.53 -3.69
N GLY A 29 -2.37 -3.45 -4.25
CA GLY A 29 -1.91 -4.31 -5.37
C GLY A 29 -1.78 -3.55 -6.69
N LYS A 30 -1.00 -4.09 -7.66
CA LYS A 30 -0.79 -3.49 -9.01
C LYS A 30 -2.06 -3.12 -9.78
N ARG A 31 -3.21 -3.68 -9.37
CA ARG A 31 -4.53 -3.51 -10.01
C ARG A 31 -5.51 -2.66 -9.18
N ALA A 32 -5.12 -2.22 -7.97
CA ALA A 32 -5.95 -1.38 -7.11
C ALA A 32 -5.96 0.10 -7.54
N VAL A 33 -5.21 0.47 -8.58
CA VAL A 33 -5.02 1.83 -9.08
C VAL A 33 -6.16 2.30 -10.00
N GLN A 34 -7.18 1.48 -10.23
CA GLN A 34 -8.32 1.88 -11.07
C GLN A 34 -9.32 2.67 -10.20
N ASP A 35 -9.21 4.00 -10.29
CA ASP A 35 -10.24 5.00 -9.90
C ASP A 35 -10.22 5.48 -8.44
N MET A 36 -9.07 5.98 -7.95
CA MET A 36 -8.99 6.72 -6.68
C MET A 36 -8.42 8.12 -6.94
N ASP A 37 -9.03 9.15 -6.36
CA ASP A 37 -8.49 10.51 -6.35
C ASP A 37 -7.06 10.51 -5.79
N ILE A 38 -6.11 11.03 -6.57
CA ILE A 38 -4.72 11.20 -6.14
C ILE A 38 -4.68 12.39 -5.19
N ARG A 39 -4.46 12.12 -3.89
CA ARG A 39 -4.32 13.19 -2.89
C ARG A 39 -2.91 13.78 -2.92
N LYS A 40 -2.76 14.97 -2.33
CA LYS A 40 -1.43 15.50 -2.02
C LYS A 40 -0.78 14.70 -0.89
N CYS A 41 0.52 14.40 -0.98
CA CYS A 41 1.18 13.67 0.09
C CYS A 41 1.27 14.51 1.37
N LEU A 42 1.49 13.81 2.50
CA LEU A 42 1.54 14.40 3.83
C LEU A 42 2.47 15.62 3.88
N PRO A 43 2.06 16.71 4.58
CA PRO A 43 2.93 17.84 4.78
C PRO A 43 4.01 17.52 5.82
N CYS A 44 5.20 18.09 5.63
CA CYS A 44 6.40 17.80 6.42
C CYS A 44 7.28 19.05 6.59
N GLY A 45 8.36 18.89 7.36
CA GLY A 45 9.34 19.95 7.60
C GLY A 45 8.84 21.10 8.46
N PRO A 46 9.68 22.15 8.64
CA PRO A 46 9.37 23.28 9.51
C PRO A 46 8.04 23.94 9.14
N ARG A 47 7.15 24.08 10.14
CA ARG A 47 5.81 24.67 9.97
C ARG A 47 4.93 23.97 8.93
N ASN A 48 5.20 22.70 8.60
CA ASN A 48 4.46 21.93 7.60
C ASN A 48 4.45 22.60 6.20
N LYS A 49 5.53 23.31 5.86
CA LYS A 49 5.68 24.01 4.57
C LYS A 49 6.18 23.12 3.42
N GLY A 50 6.64 21.91 3.72
CA GLY A 50 7.04 20.92 2.71
C GLY A 50 5.99 19.84 2.51
N HIS A 51 6.19 18.99 1.51
CA HIS A 51 5.45 17.77 1.27
C HIS A 51 6.40 16.58 1.08
N CYS A 52 5.90 15.38 1.37
CA CYS A 52 6.67 14.16 1.26
C CYS A 52 6.83 13.72 -0.21
N PHE A 53 8.06 13.50 -0.64
CA PHE A 53 8.39 12.93 -1.97
C PHE A 53 8.88 11.47 -1.87
N GLY A 54 8.94 10.93 -0.65
CA GLY A 54 9.30 9.55 -0.37
C GLY A 54 9.42 9.33 1.15
N PRO A 55 9.65 8.08 1.61
CA PRO A 55 9.60 7.72 3.04
C PRO A 55 10.55 8.52 3.94
N ASN A 56 11.65 9.03 3.39
CA ASN A 56 12.65 9.83 4.10
C ASN A 56 13.02 11.09 3.31
N ILE A 57 12.09 11.64 2.52
CA ILE A 57 12.33 12.81 1.67
C ILE A 57 11.19 13.81 1.86
N CYS A 58 11.53 15.01 2.34
CA CYS A 58 10.62 16.13 2.51
C CYS A 58 11.13 17.33 1.72
N CYS A 59 10.32 17.90 0.81
CA CYS A 59 10.71 19.06 0.01
C CYS A 59 9.66 20.16 0.03
N GLY A 60 10.08 21.42 -0.07
CA GLY A 60 9.21 22.58 -0.24
C GLY A 60 9.94 23.74 -0.90
N GLU A 61 9.23 24.59 -1.65
CA GLU A 61 9.82 25.65 -2.47
C GLU A 61 10.76 26.58 -1.68
N GLU A 62 10.37 26.97 -0.47
CA GLU A 62 11.18 27.85 0.41
C GLU A 62 12.17 27.09 1.31
N LEU A 63 12.05 25.75 1.40
CA LEU A 63 12.80 24.90 2.33
C LEU A 63 13.95 24.16 1.65
N GLY A 64 13.89 23.96 0.33
CA GLY A 64 14.71 22.97 -0.37
C GLY A 64 14.23 21.55 -0.06
N CYS A 65 15.17 20.59 0.03
CA CYS A 65 14.87 19.19 0.33
C CYS A 65 15.67 18.69 1.53
N TYR A 66 14.97 18.03 2.44
CA TYR A 66 15.49 17.30 3.58
C TYR A 66 15.46 15.80 3.27
N ILE A 67 16.62 15.16 3.25
CA ILE A 67 16.78 13.74 2.90
C ILE A 67 17.41 13.01 4.07
N GLY A 68 16.69 12.06 4.66
CA GLY A 68 17.18 11.27 5.80
C GLY A 68 17.35 12.06 7.11
N THR A 69 16.72 13.24 7.22
CA THR A 69 16.76 14.08 8.43
C THR A 69 15.47 13.97 9.23
N SER A 70 15.44 14.58 10.42
CA SER A 70 14.28 14.54 11.33
C SER A 70 13.00 15.13 10.74
N GLU A 71 13.15 16.11 9.84
CA GLU A 71 12.09 16.82 9.12
C GLU A 71 11.27 15.89 8.21
N ALA A 72 11.88 14.80 7.76
CA ALA A 72 11.27 13.81 6.87
C ALA A 72 10.72 12.58 7.60
N LEU A 73 10.87 12.46 8.93
CA LEU A 73 10.40 11.28 9.69
C LEU A 73 8.90 11.04 9.52
N ARG A 74 8.10 12.11 9.45
CA ARG A 74 6.65 12.03 9.22
C ARG A 74 6.32 11.36 7.89
N CYS A 75 7.20 11.43 6.89
CA CYS A 75 6.97 10.82 5.59
C CYS A 75 6.97 9.29 5.62
N GLN A 76 7.41 8.65 6.72
CA GLN A 76 7.25 7.21 6.90
C GLN A 76 5.77 6.81 7.13
N GLU A 77 4.94 7.75 7.61
CA GLU A 77 3.50 7.53 7.78
C GLU A 77 2.80 7.26 6.44
N GLU A 78 3.32 7.79 5.33
CA GLU A 78 2.81 7.52 3.97
C GLU A 78 2.79 6.03 3.64
N ASN A 79 3.74 5.25 4.15
CA ASN A 79 3.81 3.79 3.88
C ASN A 79 2.61 3.02 4.43
N PHE A 80 1.88 3.60 5.38
CA PHE A 80 0.72 2.99 6.02
C PHE A 80 -0.60 3.50 5.45
N LEU A 81 -0.57 4.53 4.57
CA LEU A 81 -1.75 5.08 3.95
C LEU A 81 -2.13 4.25 2.71
N PRO A 82 -3.38 3.74 2.63
CA PRO A 82 -3.80 2.90 1.51
C PRO A 82 -4.08 3.67 0.22
N THR A 83 -4.10 5.00 0.30
CA THR A 83 -4.44 5.89 -0.82
C THR A 83 -3.16 6.44 -1.46
N PRO A 84 -3.05 6.38 -2.80
CA PRO A 84 -1.91 6.94 -3.51
C PRO A 84 -1.87 8.47 -3.34
N CYS A 85 -0.67 9.04 -3.41
CA CYS A 85 -0.47 10.47 -3.36
C CYS A 85 0.62 10.93 -4.34
N GLU A 86 0.61 12.22 -4.67
CA GLU A 86 1.62 12.91 -5.47
C GLU A 86 1.89 14.29 -4.86
N SER A 87 3.13 14.79 -4.95
CA SER A 87 3.59 16.05 -4.34
C SER A 87 4.06 17.07 -5.36
#